data_AF-A0A849WVH3-F1
#
_entry.id   AF-A0A849WVH3-F1
#
_cell.length_a   1.000
_cell.length_b   1.000
_cell.length_c   1.000
_cell.angle_alpha   90.00
_cell.angle_beta   90.00
_cell.angle_gamma   90.00
#
_symmetry.space_group_name_H-M   'P 1'
#
loop_
_entity.id
_entity.type
_entity.pdbx_description
1 polymer ?
#
loop_
_entity_poly.entity_id
_entity_poly.type
_entity_poly.pdbx_seq_one_letter_code
_entity_poly.pdbx_strand_id
1 'polypeptide(L)' 'MIGQESLNSASADGLRAEIYREMPPAKKWEEWMRLREAAWNLKKAGLKAIYPEWSDQEVENAVRKIFLYAVT' A
#
# COMPACT_ATOMS: atom_id res chain seq x y z
N MET A 1 -22.01 -21.77 -3.80
CA MET A 1 -20.66 -22.38 -3.88
C MET A 1 -19.64 -21.39 -3.30
N ILE A 2 -19.53 -21.28 -1.97
CA ILE A 2 -18.65 -20.28 -1.30
C ILE A 2 -17.58 -20.98 -0.44
N GLY A 3 -17.15 -22.18 -0.87
CA GLY A 3 -16.26 -23.05 -0.05
C GLY A 3 -14.85 -23.23 -0.59
N GLN A 4 -14.60 -22.94 -1.87
CA GLN A 4 -13.30 -23.17 -2.52
C GLN A 4 -12.42 -21.91 -2.48
N GLU A 5 -13.00 -20.71 -2.55
CA GLU A 5 -12.24 -19.44 -2.54
C GLU A 5 -11.58 -19.15 -1.18
N SER A 6 -12.23 -19.47 -0.06
CA SER A 6 -11.67 -19.23 1.28
C SER A 6 -10.57 -20.22 1.70
N LEU A 7 -10.61 -21.45 1.16
CA LEU A 7 -9.54 -22.44 1.38
C LEU A 7 -8.28 -22.09 0.57
N ASN A 8 -8.47 -21.49 -0.61
CA ASN A 8 -7.39 -21.06 -1.47
C ASN A 8 -6.67 -19.80 -0.94
N SER A 9 -7.38 -18.92 -0.21
CA SER A 9 -6.77 -17.74 0.40
C SER A 9 -5.90 -18.08 1.61
N ALA A 10 -6.31 -19.04 2.44
CA ALA A 10 -5.54 -19.43 3.63
C ALA A 10 -4.19 -20.10 3.27
N SER A 11 -4.15 -20.92 2.20
CA SER A 11 -2.90 -21.50 1.71
C SER A 11 -2.01 -20.44 1.02
N ALA A 12 -2.62 -19.51 0.29
CA ALA A 12 -1.92 -18.41 -0.36
C ALA A 12 -1.28 -17.46 0.65
N ASP A 13 -1.95 -17.16 1.77
CA ASP A 13 -1.42 -16.30 2.82
C ASP A 13 -0.26 -16.96 3.56
N GLY A 14 -0.33 -18.27 3.80
CA GLY A 14 0.79 -19.05 4.33
C GLY A 14 2.02 -19.00 3.43
N LEU A 15 1.82 -19.21 2.12
CA LEU A 15 2.90 -19.12 1.13
C LEU A 15 3.51 -17.72 1.04
N ARG A 16 2.69 -16.66 1.09
CA ARG A 16 3.17 -15.27 1.09
C ARG A 16 4.02 -14.96 2.32
N ALA A 17 3.62 -15.47 3.49
CA ALA A 17 4.38 -15.29 4.72
C ALA A 17 5.75 -15.98 4.65
N GLU A 18 5.81 -17.17 4.04
CA GLU A 18 7.07 -17.91 3.83
C GLU A 18 7.99 -17.19 2.82
N ILE A 19 7.45 -16.76 1.68
CA ILE A 19 8.19 -15.95 0.69
C ILE A 19 8.74 -14.68 1.34
N TYR A 20 7.93 -14.00 2.15
CA TYR A 20 8.39 -12.81 2.87
C TYR A 20 9.46 -13.17 3.91
N ARG A 21 9.33 -14.28 4.63
CA ARG A 21 10.31 -14.70 5.64
C ARG A 21 11.69 -14.90 5.01
N GLU A 22 11.74 -15.64 3.89
CA GLU A 22 12.96 -15.98 3.16
C GLU A 22 13.54 -14.80 2.35
N MET A 23 12.77 -13.71 2.16
CA MET A 23 13.22 -12.56 1.42
C MET A 23 14.40 -11.85 2.12
N PRO A 24 15.51 -11.56 1.39
CA PRO A 24 16.62 -10.79 1.94
C PRO A 24 16.18 -9.41 2.46
N PRO A 25 16.80 -8.87 3.51
CA PRO A 25 16.43 -7.56 4.06
C PRO A 25 16.41 -6.43 3.02
N ALA A 26 17.41 -6.39 2.12
CA ALA A 26 17.45 -5.41 1.03
C ALA A 26 16.24 -5.54 0.10
N LYS A 27 15.81 -6.77 -0.19
CA LYS A 27 14.68 -7.03 -1.05
C LYS A 27 13.35 -6.64 -0.38
N LYS A 28 13.22 -6.88 0.93
CA LYS A 28 12.06 -6.41 1.72
C LYS A 28 11.94 -4.89 1.66
N TRP A 29 13.08 -4.20 1.78
CA TRP A 29 13.13 -2.74 1.67
C TRP A 29 12.70 -2.24 0.29
N GLU A 30 13.21 -2.85 -0.78
CA GLU A 30 12.80 -2.52 -2.15
C GLU A 30 11.28 -2.66 -2.36
N GLU A 31 10.69 -3.77 -1.92
CA GLU A 31 9.25 -3.98 -2.07
C GLU A 31 8.44 -3.02 -1.19
N TRP A 32 8.92 -2.72 0.03
CA TRP A 32 8.28 -1.71 0.89
C TRP A 32 8.28 -0.33 0.24
N MET A 33 9.39 0.07 -0.38
CA MET A 33 9.49 1.34 -1.10
C MET A 33 8.51 1.42 -2.28
N ARG A 34 8.38 0.35 -3.05
CA ARG A 34 7.39 0.26 -4.15
C ARG A 34 5.96 0.36 -3.64
N LEU A 35 5.64 -0.34 -2.55
CA LEU A 35 4.33 -0.28 -1.92
C LEU A 35 4.02 1.15 -1.42
N ARG A 36 5.01 1.79 -0.78
CA ARG A 36 4.89 3.17 -0.31
C ARG A 36 4.63 4.13 -1.47
N GLU A 37 5.36 4.00 -2.58
CA GLU A 37 5.16 4.82 -3.78
C GLU A 37 3.77 4.63 -4.39
N ALA A 38 3.33 3.38 -4.55
CA ALA A 38 2.00 3.07 -5.04
C ALA A 38 0.91 3.67 -4.15
N ALA A 39 1.03 3.51 -2.83
CA ALA A 39 0.10 4.08 -1.85
C ALA A 39 0.11 5.63 -1.91
N TRP A 40 1.28 6.26 -2.09
CA TRP A 40 1.40 7.71 -2.25
C TRP A 40 0.63 8.19 -3.47
N ASN A 41 0.82 7.54 -4.61
CA ASN A 41 0.17 7.88 -5.88
C ASN A 41 -1.35 7.68 -5.79
N LEU A 42 -1.80 6.61 -5.16
CA LEU A 42 -3.23 6.36 -4.92
C LEU A 42 -3.85 7.44 -4.03
N LYS A 43 -3.18 7.84 -2.95
CA LYS A 43 -3.66 8.93 -2.08
C LYS A 43 -3.70 10.26 -2.80
N LYS A 44 -2.69 10.56 -3.60
CA LYS A 44 -2.65 11.76 -4.44
C LYS A 44 -3.82 11.80 -5.42
N ALA A 45 -4.06 10.70 -6.14
CA ALA A 45 -5.17 10.59 -7.09
C ALA A 45 -6.54 10.72 -6.40
N GLY A 46 -6.72 10.06 -5.25
CA GLY A 46 -7.95 10.17 -4.46
C GLY A 46 -8.21 11.59 -3.97
N LEU A 47 -7.19 12.28 -3.45
CA LEU A 47 -7.32 13.66 -3.00
C LEU A 47 -7.64 14.62 -4.16
N LYS A 48 -7.02 14.45 -5.33
CA LYS A 48 -7.36 15.24 -6.53
C LYS A 48 -8.81 15.04 -6.97
N ALA A 49 -9.34 13.83 -6.83
CA ALA A 49 -10.73 13.53 -7.19
C ALA A 49 -11.73 14.15 -6.20
N ILE A 50 -11.38 14.19 -4.91
CA ILE A 50 -12.23 14.76 -3.85
C ILE A 50 -12.17 16.29 -3.83
N TYR A 51 -10.98 16.86 -4.06
CA TYR A 51 -10.69 18.30 -4.01
C TYR A 51 -10.09 18.79 -5.33
N PRO A 52 -10.90 18.92 -6.40
CA PRO A 52 -10.42 19.33 -7.72
C PRO A 52 -9.89 20.77 -7.77
N GLU A 53 -10.26 21.60 -6.80
CA GLU A 53 -9.80 22.99 -6.65
C GLU A 53 -8.42 23.12 -5.99
N TRP A 54 -7.93 22.06 -5.34
CA TRP A 54 -6.61 22.09 -4.70
C TRP A 54 -5.50 22.13 -5.73
N SER A 55 -4.49 22.96 -5.44
CA SER A 55 -3.22 22.94 -6.15
C SER A 55 -2.47 21.63 -5.92
N ASP A 56 -1.56 21.29 -6.83
CA ASP A 56 -0.68 20.13 -6.67
C ASP A 56 0.10 20.14 -5.36
N GLN A 57 0.47 21.33 -4.87
CA GLN A 57 1.21 21.50 -3.62
C GLN A 57 0.32 21.21 -2.40
N GLU A 58 -0.94 21.62 -2.41
CA GLU A 58 -1.90 21.33 -1.33
C GLU A 58 -2.17 19.84 -1.23
N VAL A 59 -2.38 19.18 -2.37
CA VAL A 59 -2.52 17.71 -2.43
C VAL A 59 -1.28 17.03 -1.86
N GLU A 60 -0.09 17.42 -2.32
CA GLU A 60 1.18 16.84 -1.86
C GLU A 60 1.39 17.03 -0.34
N ASN A 61 1.05 18.21 0.19
CA ASN A 61 1.11 18.49 1.63
C ASN A 61 0.11 17.62 2.42
N ALA A 62 -1.08 17.40 1.89
CA ALA A 62 -2.08 16.53 2.50
C ALA A 62 -1.63 15.06 2.51
N VAL A 63 -1.07 14.55 1.40
CA VAL A 63 -0.50 13.20 1.35
C VAL A 63 0.62 13.05 2.38
N ARG A 64 1.53 14.04 2.49
CA ARG A 64 2.58 14.05 3.52
C ARG A 64 2.02 13.93 4.94
N LYS A 65 0.97 14.70 5.26
CA LYS A 65 0.30 14.63 6.57
C LYS A 65 -0.32 13.25 6.81
N ILE A 66 -0.99 12.67 5.81
CA ILE A 66 -1.58 11.32 5.92
C ILE A 66 -0.50 10.29 6.25
N PHE A 67 0.63 10.30 5.55
CA PHE A 67 1.72 9.35 5.82
C PHE A 67 2.46 9.63 7.13
N LEU A 68 2.54 10.89 7.57
CA LEU A 68 3.15 11.25 8.86
C LEU A 68 2.35 10.69 10.06
N TYR A 69 1.03 10.70 9.95
CA TYR A 69 0.13 10.22 11.02
C TYR A 69 -0.45 8.83 10.75
N ALA A 70 0.02 8.14 9.70
CA ALA A 70 -0.32 6.75 9.48
C ALA A 70 0.33 5.91 10.58
N VAL A 71 -0.50 5.43 11.51
CA VAL A 71 -0.10 4.43 12.50
C VAL A 71 -0.30 3.05 11.89
N THR A 72 0.66 2.16 12.14
CA THR A 72 0.60 0.72 11.79
C THR A 72 0.02 -0.09 12.93
#